data_AF-A0A4R5VX45-F1
#
_entry.id   AF-A0A4R5VX45-F1
#
_cell.length_a   1.000
_cell.length_b   1.000
_cell.length_c   1.000
_cell.angle_alpha   90.00
_cell.angle_beta   90.00
_cell.angle_gamma   90.00
#
_symmetry.space_group_name_H-M   'P 1'
#
loop_
_entity.id
_entity.type
_entity.pdbx_description
1 polymer ?
#
loop_
_entity_poly.entity_id
_entity_poly.type
_entity_poly.pdbx_seq_one_letter_code
_entity_poly.pdbx_strand_id
1 'polypeptide(L)'
;MNRNANQLRRPIPITQDAAMDIFALFAHYGLLALFVCVLVEQMGMPIPALPVIVVAGVASASNPIFALQALLVACVASTISDSIWFYSGKYFGRKVLGLLCRISISPDTCVRQSELNFARRGAATLVMAKFIPGVSMLASPLAGALGMKYGKFVLYNLTGILLWAGSGILFGLLFHEQAHQILDYLSNLGSTAMYVLLSCVGLYIAYRMWRRWATRRALAHIPRLAPNELFELITQGADLLILDVRAKVIATAESEHIPGARRIELTEIETISIETITSASKIITYCACPNDASALKAAQLLIKRGHPISVLKGGIDGWIKAGYAVALP
;
A
#
# COMPACT_ATOMS: atom_id res chain seq x y z
N MET A 1 36.98 45.19 -18.08
CA MET A 1 37.29 44.03 -18.93
C MET A 1 37.23 42.78 -18.06
N ASN A 2 36.09 42.09 -18.12
CA ASN A 2 35.67 41.06 -17.17
C ASN A 2 36.04 39.68 -17.73
N ARG A 3 37.06 39.02 -17.16
CA ARG A 3 37.41 37.62 -17.45
C ARG A 3 37.81 36.99 -16.13
N ASN A 4 36.91 36.21 -15.54
CA ASN A 4 37.18 34.99 -14.75
C ASN A 4 35.91 34.50 -14.03
N ALA A 5 34.78 34.44 -14.76
CA ALA A 5 33.56 33.78 -14.33
C ALA A 5 33.39 32.46 -15.11
N ASN A 6 34.34 31.53 -14.97
CA ASN A 6 34.20 30.19 -15.55
C ASN A 6 35.01 29.11 -14.81
N GLN A 7 35.02 29.14 -13.48
CA GLN A 7 35.34 27.94 -12.70
C GLN A 7 34.10 27.04 -12.69
N LEU A 8 34.10 26.17 -13.70
CA LEU A 8 33.18 25.09 -13.95
C LEU A 8 32.82 24.34 -12.67
N ARG A 9 31.50 24.21 -12.46
CA ARG A 9 30.84 23.21 -11.63
C ARG A 9 31.51 21.86 -11.84
N ARG A 10 32.33 21.41 -10.89
CA ARG A 10 32.69 20.00 -10.81
C ARG A 10 31.43 19.24 -10.40
N PRO A 11 30.99 18.21 -11.15
CA PRO A 11 29.93 17.34 -10.68
C PRO A 11 30.42 16.65 -9.39
N ILE A 12 29.59 16.67 -8.36
CA ILE A 12 29.83 15.95 -7.10
C ILE A 12 29.87 14.45 -7.45
N PRO A 13 30.99 13.73 -7.28
CA PRO A 13 31.08 12.32 -7.65
C PRO A 13 30.53 11.48 -6.49
N ILE A 14 29.22 11.46 -6.29
CA ILE A 14 28.57 10.67 -5.22
C ILE A 14 28.69 9.14 -5.49
N THR A 15 29.09 8.73 -6.69
CA THR A 15 29.02 7.33 -7.14
C THR A 15 30.29 6.52 -6.94
N GLN A 16 31.47 7.16 -6.90
CA GLN A 16 32.76 6.45 -6.79
C GLN A 16 33.09 6.06 -5.34
N ASP A 17 32.59 6.83 -4.38
CA ASP A 17 32.79 6.58 -2.94
C ASP A 17 31.98 5.37 -2.45
N ALA A 18 30.72 5.22 -2.87
CA ALA A 18 29.84 4.14 -2.39
C ALA A 18 30.28 2.73 -2.82
N ALA A 19 30.81 2.57 -4.04
CA ALA A 19 31.33 1.28 -4.51
C ALA A 19 32.63 0.91 -3.79
N MET A 20 33.53 1.88 -3.61
CA MET A 20 34.75 1.72 -2.82
C MET A 20 34.45 1.42 -1.35
N ASP A 21 33.41 2.04 -0.78
CA ASP A 21 32.94 1.78 0.58
C ASP A 21 32.38 0.36 0.75
N ILE A 22 31.61 -0.16 -0.22
CA ILE A 22 31.09 -1.54 -0.18
C ILE A 22 32.22 -2.56 -0.28
N PHE A 23 33.17 -2.36 -1.19
CA PHE A 23 34.35 -3.24 -1.29
C PHE A 23 35.22 -3.15 -0.03
N ALA A 24 35.42 -1.97 0.55
CA ALA A 24 36.18 -1.80 1.79
C ALA A 24 35.46 -2.43 3.00
N LEU A 25 34.14 -2.27 3.10
CA LEU A 25 33.31 -2.89 4.13
C LEU A 25 33.32 -4.41 4.02
N PHE A 26 33.23 -4.96 2.80
CA PHE A 26 33.32 -6.39 2.56
C PHE A 26 34.74 -6.93 2.78
N ALA A 27 35.77 -6.21 2.37
CA ALA A 27 37.16 -6.59 2.60
C ALA A 27 37.52 -6.62 4.10
N HIS A 28 36.88 -5.78 4.92
CA HIS A 28 37.13 -5.73 6.35
C HIS A 28 36.23 -6.66 7.18
N TYR A 29 34.94 -6.80 6.83
CA TYR A 29 33.95 -7.52 7.63
C TYR A 29 33.35 -8.78 6.95
N GLY A 30 33.61 -8.98 5.66
CA GLY A 30 33.22 -10.18 4.90
C GLY A 30 31.75 -10.57 5.05
N LEU A 31 31.51 -11.77 5.56
CA LEU A 31 30.17 -12.33 5.75
C LEU A 31 29.29 -11.52 6.73
N LEU A 32 29.89 -10.80 7.69
CA LEU A 32 29.13 -9.98 8.64
C LEU A 32 28.51 -8.77 7.95
N ALA A 33 29.24 -8.12 7.03
CA ALA A 33 28.69 -7.02 6.23
C ALA A 33 27.52 -7.50 5.37
N LEU A 34 27.67 -8.67 4.72
CA LEU A 34 26.60 -9.29 3.96
C LEU A 34 25.37 -9.60 4.82
N PHE A 35 25.58 -10.16 6.02
CA PHE A 35 24.49 -10.43 6.97
C PHE A 35 23.70 -9.16 7.30
N VAL A 36 24.39 -8.10 7.71
CA VAL A 36 23.75 -6.85 8.14
C VAL A 36 23.05 -6.16 6.97
N CYS A 37 23.68 -6.07 5.80
CA CYS A 37 23.07 -5.45 4.61
C CYS A 37 21.79 -6.17 4.21
N VAL A 38 21.81 -7.51 4.13
CA VAL A 38 20.64 -8.31 3.77
C VAL A 38 19.55 -8.18 4.85
N LEU A 39 19.91 -8.26 6.14
CA LEU A 39 18.96 -8.14 7.24
C LEU A 39 18.23 -6.79 7.19
N VAL A 40 18.99 -5.70 7.02
CA VAL A 40 18.46 -4.32 7.02
C VAL A 40 17.61 -4.03 5.78
N GLU A 41 18.02 -4.50 4.60
CA GLU A 41 17.19 -4.41 3.39
C GLU A 41 15.86 -5.14 3.60
N GLN A 42 15.90 -6.38 4.10
CA GLN A 42 14.68 -7.19 4.31
C GLN A 42 13.80 -6.65 5.44
N MET A 43 14.32 -5.80 6.33
CA MET A 43 13.52 -5.08 7.33
C MET A 43 12.76 -3.89 6.72
N GLY A 44 13.02 -3.54 5.46
CA GLY A 44 12.33 -2.49 4.71
C GLY A 44 13.14 -1.21 4.52
N MET A 45 14.42 -1.20 4.88
CA MET A 45 15.29 -0.07 4.60
C MET A 45 15.70 -0.09 3.11
N PRO A 46 15.72 1.05 2.40
CA PRO A 46 16.04 1.10 0.97
C PRO A 46 17.57 1.00 0.72
N ILE A 47 18.21 -0.04 1.24
CA ILE A 47 19.61 -0.39 0.95
C ILE A 47 19.60 -1.52 -0.07
N PRO A 48 20.30 -1.40 -1.22
CA PRO A 48 20.41 -2.49 -2.17
C PRO A 48 21.44 -3.52 -1.66
N ALA A 49 21.04 -4.70 -1.18
CA ALA A 49 22.00 -5.76 -0.82
C ALA A 49 22.44 -6.61 -2.02
N LEU A 50 21.74 -6.53 -3.17
CA LEU A 50 22.13 -7.25 -4.39
C LEU A 50 23.59 -6.98 -4.82
N PRO A 51 24.11 -5.73 -4.83
CA PRO A 51 25.53 -5.47 -5.08
C PRO A 51 26.47 -6.20 -4.11
N VAL A 52 26.14 -6.24 -2.81
CA VAL A 52 26.95 -6.93 -1.79
C VAL A 52 26.96 -8.45 -2.02
N ILE A 53 25.83 -9.01 -2.43
CA ILE A 53 25.70 -10.43 -2.79
C ILE A 53 26.53 -10.75 -4.05
N VAL A 54 26.53 -9.85 -5.04
CA VAL A 54 27.36 -10.00 -6.25
C VAL A 54 28.85 -9.93 -5.90
N VAL A 55 29.28 -9.00 -5.04
CA VAL A 55 30.67 -8.94 -4.52
C VAL A 55 31.05 -10.24 -3.84
N ALA A 56 30.17 -10.80 -3.02
CA ALA A 56 30.41 -12.10 -2.39
C ALA A 56 30.54 -13.23 -3.42
N GLY A 57 29.79 -13.18 -4.52
CA GLY A 57 29.95 -14.08 -5.66
C GLY A 57 31.32 -13.95 -6.33
N VAL A 58 31.77 -12.72 -6.62
CA VAL A 58 33.09 -12.44 -7.19
C VAL A 58 34.21 -12.97 -6.28
N ALA A 59 34.12 -12.70 -4.97
CA ALA A 59 35.08 -13.18 -3.98
C ALA A 59 35.10 -14.72 -3.85
N SER A 60 34.00 -15.39 -4.20
CA SER A 60 33.91 -16.84 -4.14
C SER A 60 34.67 -17.56 -5.26
N ALA A 61 35.14 -16.85 -6.29
CA ALA A 61 35.91 -17.44 -7.39
C ALA A 61 37.20 -18.13 -6.91
N SER A 62 37.81 -17.61 -5.83
CA SER A 62 39.01 -18.18 -5.22
C SER A 62 38.72 -19.18 -4.08
N ASN A 63 37.48 -19.23 -3.57
CA ASN A 63 37.07 -20.17 -2.52
C ASN A 63 35.58 -20.57 -2.64
N PRO A 64 35.27 -21.76 -3.18
CA PRO A 64 33.89 -22.22 -3.34
C PRO A 64 33.12 -22.37 -2.03
N ILE A 65 33.80 -22.63 -0.91
CA ILE A 65 33.16 -22.73 0.41
C ILE A 65 32.57 -21.38 0.82
N PHE A 66 33.19 -20.28 0.39
CA PHE A 66 32.72 -18.93 0.67
C PHE A 66 31.37 -18.63 -0.01
N ALA A 67 31.11 -19.16 -1.20
CA ALA A 67 29.81 -19.02 -1.87
C ALA A 67 28.69 -19.66 -1.04
N LEU A 68 28.94 -20.86 -0.52
CA LEU A 68 27.98 -21.57 0.33
C LEU A 68 27.75 -20.80 1.64
N GLN A 69 28.82 -20.29 2.27
CA GLN A 69 28.70 -19.47 3.48
C GLN A 69 27.91 -18.19 3.22
N ALA A 70 28.18 -17.46 2.13
CA ALA A 70 27.46 -16.25 1.76
C ALA A 70 25.96 -16.52 1.52
N LEU A 71 25.64 -17.63 0.83
CA LEU A 71 24.27 -18.05 0.59
C LEU A 71 23.54 -18.39 1.90
N LEU A 72 24.19 -19.15 2.79
CA LEU A 72 23.63 -19.50 4.10
C LEU A 72 23.40 -18.26 4.95
N VAL A 73 24.34 -17.32 4.97
CA VAL A 73 24.22 -16.06 5.70
C VAL A 73 23.06 -15.23 5.16
N ALA A 74 22.91 -15.11 3.83
CA ALA A 74 21.76 -14.44 3.21
C ALA A 74 20.42 -15.12 3.56
N CYS A 75 20.40 -16.45 3.61
CA CYS A 75 19.23 -17.24 4.03
C CYS A 75 18.86 -16.97 5.48
N VAL A 76 19.83 -16.98 6.39
CA VAL A 76 19.60 -16.72 7.82
C VAL A 76 19.13 -15.28 8.04
N ALA A 77 19.83 -14.30 7.47
CA ALA A 77 19.47 -12.88 7.59
C ALA A 77 18.04 -12.60 7.10
N SER A 78 17.72 -13.08 5.88
CA SER A 78 16.39 -12.89 5.29
C SER A 78 15.32 -13.60 6.10
N THR A 79 15.55 -14.86 6.50
CA THR A 79 14.58 -15.65 7.27
C THR A 79 14.28 -15.02 8.62
N ILE A 80 15.26 -14.43 9.30
CA ILE A 80 15.05 -13.69 10.55
C ILE A 80 14.10 -12.51 10.30
N SER A 81 14.41 -11.64 9.34
CA SER A 81 13.56 -10.47 9.05
C SER A 81 12.15 -10.86 8.61
N ASP A 82 12.05 -11.80 7.66
CA ASP A 82 10.76 -12.25 7.13
C ASP A 82 9.92 -12.95 8.19
N SER A 83 10.54 -13.67 9.13
CA SER A 83 9.85 -14.28 10.27
C SER A 83 9.29 -13.24 11.22
N ILE A 84 10.04 -12.16 11.50
CA ILE A 84 9.55 -11.03 12.29
C ILE A 84 8.31 -10.44 11.62
N TRP A 85 8.34 -10.20 10.31
CA TRP A 85 7.20 -9.70 9.57
C TRP A 85 6.03 -10.69 9.54
N PHE A 86 6.29 -11.98 9.34
CA PHE A 86 5.28 -13.03 9.35
C PHE A 86 4.55 -13.12 10.68
N TYR A 87 5.27 -13.16 11.80
CA TYR A 87 4.65 -13.20 13.12
C TYR A 87 3.94 -11.88 13.44
N SER A 88 4.48 -10.75 13.00
CA SER A 88 3.81 -9.46 13.11
C SER A 88 2.45 -9.48 12.38
N GLY A 89 2.41 -10.03 11.17
CA GLY A 89 1.17 -10.26 10.43
C GLY A 89 0.23 -11.26 11.11
N LYS A 90 0.76 -12.34 11.68
CA LYS A 90 -0.03 -13.40 12.33
C LYS A 90 -0.70 -12.94 13.63
N TYR A 91 0.02 -12.21 14.48
CA TYR A 91 -0.51 -11.79 15.79
C TYR A 91 -1.27 -10.47 15.73
N PHE A 92 -0.83 -9.53 14.88
CA PHE A 92 -1.44 -8.20 14.80
C PHE A 92 -2.31 -8.02 13.54
N GLY A 93 -2.39 -9.03 12.65
CA GLY A 93 -3.40 -9.19 11.60
C GLY A 93 -3.75 -7.90 10.86
N ARG A 94 -5.05 -7.56 10.90
CA ARG A 94 -5.62 -6.33 10.31
C ARG A 94 -5.05 -5.02 10.86
N LYS A 95 -4.39 -4.99 12.02
CA LYS A 95 -3.71 -3.77 12.53
C LYS A 95 -2.36 -3.53 11.87
N VAL A 96 -1.52 -4.57 11.71
CA VAL A 96 -0.25 -4.44 10.96
C VAL A 96 -0.53 -4.28 9.47
N LEU A 97 -1.45 -5.07 8.92
CA LEU A 97 -1.89 -4.87 7.54
C LEU A 97 -2.57 -3.51 7.39
N GLY A 98 -3.35 -3.04 8.38
CA GLY A 98 -3.92 -1.70 8.39
C GLY A 98 -2.88 -0.58 8.54
N LEU A 99 -1.76 -0.79 9.23
CA LEU A 99 -0.65 0.17 9.35
C LEU A 99 0.14 0.25 8.03
N LEU A 100 0.55 -0.90 7.49
CA LEU A 100 1.20 -1.02 6.19
C LEU A 100 0.27 -0.52 5.07
N CYS A 101 -1.02 -0.81 5.16
CA CYS A 101 -2.06 -0.33 4.26
C CYS A 101 -2.60 1.08 4.58
N ARG A 102 -2.14 1.74 5.66
CA ARG A 102 -2.37 3.16 5.97
C ARG A 102 -1.20 4.01 5.48
N ILE A 103 0.00 3.43 5.45
CA ILE A 103 1.13 3.91 4.63
C ILE A 103 0.77 3.75 3.14
N SER A 104 0.09 2.66 2.76
CA SER A 104 -0.59 2.55 1.47
C SER A 104 -1.86 3.40 1.44
N ILE A 105 -2.20 4.00 0.30
CA ILE A 105 -3.19 5.09 0.25
C ILE A 105 -4.65 4.60 0.23
N SER A 106 -4.96 3.29 0.20
CA SER A 106 -6.34 2.76 0.21
C SER A 106 -6.47 1.46 1.02
N PRO A 107 -6.87 1.52 2.31
CA PRO A 107 -6.89 0.36 3.21
C PRO A 107 -7.80 -0.78 2.73
N ASP A 108 -9.04 -0.48 2.32
CA ASP A 108 -10.04 -1.52 2.06
C ASP A 108 -9.84 -2.27 0.73
N THR A 109 -9.37 -1.58 -0.32
CA THR A 109 -9.08 -2.23 -1.61
C THR A 109 -7.75 -2.97 -1.59
N CYS A 110 -6.75 -2.45 -0.86
CA CYS A 110 -5.43 -3.06 -0.74
C CYS A 110 -5.50 -4.40 0.00
N VAL A 111 -6.25 -4.45 1.11
CA VAL A 111 -6.47 -5.68 1.87
C VAL A 111 -7.24 -6.69 1.01
N ARG A 112 -8.44 -6.33 0.52
CA ARG A 112 -9.31 -7.28 -0.19
C ARG A 112 -8.71 -7.80 -1.51
N GLN A 113 -8.02 -6.95 -2.29
CA GLN A 113 -7.40 -7.36 -3.55
C GLN A 113 -6.14 -8.21 -3.31
N SER A 114 -5.32 -7.86 -2.31
CA SER A 114 -4.11 -8.61 -1.98
C SER A 114 -4.45 -9.95 -1.34
N GLU A 115 -5.47 -10.02 -0.50
CA GLU A 115 -6.01 -11.27 0.05
C GLU A 115 -6.53 -12.18 -1.06
N LEU A 116 -7.31 -11.67 -2.03
CA LEU A 116 -7.83 -12.47 -3.15
C LEU A 116 -6.73 -12.99 -4.09
N ASN A 117 -5.70 -12.18 -4.38
CA ASN A 117 -4.58 -12.59 -5.22
C ASN A 117 -3.66 -13.58 -4.49
N PHE A 118 -3.41 -13.37 -3.20
CA PHE A 118 -2.60 -14.25 -2.36
C PHE A 118 -3.35 -15.56 -2.04
N ALA A 119 -4.67 -15.55 -1.88
CA ALA A 119 -5.46 -16.77 -1.74
C ALA A 119 -5.38 -17.67 -2.98
N ARG A 120 -5.25 -17.08 -4.19
CA ARG A 120 -5.14 -17.83 -5.45
C ARG A 120 -3.72 -18.30 -5.78
N ARG A 121 -2.67 -17.56 -5.37
CA ARG A 121 -1.27 -17.80 -5.81
C ARG A 121 -0.22 -17.71 -4.68
N GLY A 122 -0.63 -17.67 -3.42
CA GLY A 122 0.17 -17.16 -2.29
C GLY A 122 1.56 -17.75 -2.11
N ALA A 123 1.74 -19.04 -2.45
CA ALA A 123 3.05 -19.68 -2.49
C ALA A 123 3.99 -19.11 -3.56
N ALA A 124 3.49 -18.96 -4.80
CA ALA A 124 4.24 -18.38 -5.90
C ALA A 124 4.52 -16.88 -5.68
N THR A 125 3.59 -16.17 -5.03
CA THR A 125 3.78 -14.76 -4.68
C THR A 125 4.96 -14.56 -3.73
N LEU A 126 5.16 -15.43 -2.73
CA LEU A 126 6.31 -15.33 -1.81
C LEU A 126 7.66 -15.49 -2.53
N VAL A 127 7.75 -16.42 -3.49
CA VAL A 127 8.98 -16.65 -4.27
C VAL A 127 9.27 -15.45 -5.17
N MET A 128 8.28 -14.99 -5.93
CA MET A 128 8.46 -13.90 -6.89
C MET A 128 8.65 -12.53 -6.22
N ALA A 129 8.11 -12.35 -5.02
CA ALA A 129 8.24 -11.11 -4.26
C ALA A 129 9.68 -10.76 -3.92
N LYS A 130 10.60 -11.74 -3.86
CA LYS A 130 12.02 -11.52 -3.58
C LYS A 130 12.75 -10.73 -4.68
N PHE A 131 12.26 -10.78 -5.91
CA PHE A 131 12.85 -10.06 -7.04
C PHE A 131 12.29 -8.64 -7.21
N ILE A 132 11.24 -8.27 -6.45
CA ILE A 132 10.57 -6.97 -6.57
C ILE A 132 10.68 -6.23 -5.23
N PRO A 133 11.55 -5.19 -5.15
CA PRO A 133 11.69 -4.37 -3.95
C PRO A 133 10.33 -3.85 -3.46
N GLY A 134 10.10 -3.92 -2.14
CA GLY A 134 8.87 -3.48 -1.49
C GLY A 134 7.71 -4.49 -1.53
N VAL A 135 7.66 -5.41 -2.49
CA VAL A 135 6.63 -6.48 -2.51
C VAL A 135 6.95 -7.56 -1.47
N SER A 136 8.23 -7.90 -1.29
CA SER A 136 8.71 -8.82 -0.25
C SER A 136 8.28 -8.40 1.16
N MET A 137 8.39 -7.10 1.47
CA MET A 137 8.01 -6.50 2.75
C MET A 137 6.51 -6.68 3.06
N LEU A 138 5.66 -6.71 2.04
CA LEU A 138 4.21 -6.91 2.19
C LEU A 138 3.82 -8.40 2.17
N ALA A 139 4.56 -9.24 1.46
CA ALA A 139 4.22 -10.65 1.28
C ALA A 139 4.34 -11.46 2.58
N SER A 140 5.41 -11.25 3.36
CA SER A 140 5.65 -11.94 4.64
C SER A 140 4.57 -11.68 5.71
N PRO A 141 4.20 -10.42 6.03
CA PRO A 141 3.13 -10.14 6.98
C PRO A 141 1.75 -10.55 6.44
N LEU A 142 1.50 -10.45 5.13
CA LEU A 142 0.24 -10.90 4.53
C LEU A 142 0.07 -12.42 4.67
N ALA A 143 1.13 -13.20 4.47
CA ALA A 143 1.12 -14.65 4.67
C ALA A 143 0.75 -15.02 6.12
N GLY A 144 1.30 -14.29 7.10
CA GLY A 144 0.96 -14.46 8.51
C GLY A 144 -0.48 -14.09 8.82
N ALA A 145 -0.95 -12.94 8.32
CA ALA A 145 -2.31 -12.43 8.55
C ALA A 145 -3.40 -13.34 7.94
N LEU A 146 -3.09 -14.00 6.83
CA LEU A 146 -3.98 -14.97 6.17
C LEU A 146 -3.91 -16.38 6.76
N GLY A 147 -3.18 -16.57 7.87
CA GLY A 147 -3.15 -17.85 8.60
C GLY A 147 -2.34 -18.95 7.91
N MET A 148 -1.36 -18.62 7.06
CA MET A 148 -0.46 -19.63 6.50
C MET A 148 0.30 -20.35 7.62
N LYS A 149 0.50 -21.67 7.49
CA LYS A 149 1.34 -22.43 8.43
C LYS A 149 2.81 -21.97 8.29
N TYR A 150 3.49 -21.74 9.42
CA TYR A 150 4.88 -21.24 9.42
C TYR A 150 5.84 -22.11 8.60
N GLY A 151 5.75 -23.43 8.69
CA GLY A 151 6.59 -24.33 7.88
C GLY A 151 6.39 -24.16 6.37
N LYS A 152 5.14 -23.92 5.92
CA LYS A 152 4.83 -23.66 4.51
C LYS A 152 5.41 -22.30 4.08
N PHE A 153 5.30 -21.30 4.95
CA PHE A 153 5.89 -19.97 4.72
C PHE A 153 7.42 -20.06 4.59
N VAL A 154 8.11 -20.68 5.55
CA VAL A 154 9.57 -20.83 5.53
C VAL A 154 10.03 -21.57 4.28
N LEU A 155 9.34 -22.62 3.86
CA LEU A 155 9.67 -23.35 2.63
C LEU A 155 9.66 -22.44 1.40
N TYR A 156 8.57 -21.73 1.12
CA TYR A 156 8.49 -20.85 -0.05
C TYR A 156 9.38 -19.63 0.07
N ASN A 157 9.53 -19.08 1.28
CA ASN A 157 10.41 -17.95 1.52
C ASN A 157 11.87 -18.33 1.26
N LEU A 158 12.33 -19.47 1.79
CA LEU A 158 13.67 -20.00 1.52
C LEU A 158 13.87 -20.29 0.04
N THR A 159 12.90 -20.87 -0.66
CA THR A 159 13.00 -21.04 -2.12
C THR A 159 13.21 -19.70 -2.83
N GLY A 160 12.45 -18.66 -2.45
CA GLY A 160 12.64 -17.31 -2.98
C GLY A 160 14.03 -16.74 -2.67
N ILE A 161 14.50 -16.88 -1.43
CA ILE A 161 15.82 -16.39 -1.01
C ILE A 161 16.94 -17.12 -1.75
N LEU A 162 16.85 -18.44 -1.89
CA LEU A 162 17.84 -19.26 -2.60
C LEU A 162 17.92 -18.86 -4.07
N LEU A 163 16.78 -18.64 -4.73
CA LEU A 163 16.76 -18.20 -6.13
C LEU A 163 17.34 -16.78 -6.26
N TRP A 164 16.93 -15.86 -5.39
CA TRP A 164 17.38 -14.47 -5.43
C TRP A 164 18.86 -14.32 -5.09
N ALA A 165 19.29 -14.75 -3.90
CA ALA A 165 20.68 -14.65 -3.46
C ALA A 165 21.60 -15.56 -4.30
N GLY A 166 21.14 -16.76 -4.64
CA GLY A 166 21.87 -17.68 -5.50
C GLY A 166 22.10 -17.10 -6.90
N SER A 167 21.10 -16.41 -7.48
CA SER A 167 21.28 -15.74 -8.77
C SER A 167 22.33 -14.63 -8.71
N GLY A 168 22.37 -13.84 -7.63
CA GLY A 168 23.37 -12.80 -7.43
C GLY A 168 24.79 -13.37 -7.23
N ILE A 169 24.93 -14.41 -6.41
CA ILE A 169 26.21 -15.10 -6.18
C ILE A 169 26.72 -15.74 -7.48
N LEU A 170 25.85 -16.46 -8.19
CA LEU A 170 26.19 -17.10 -9.46
C LEU A 170 26.60 -16.05 -10.50
N PHE A 171 25.88 -14.93 -10.56
CA PHE A 171 26.25 -13.83 -11.44
C PHE A 171 27.64 -13.27 -11.10
N GLY A 172 27.94 -13.03 -9.83
CA GLY A 172 29.28 -12.60 -9.39
C GLY A 172 30.38 -13.62 -9.73
N LEU A 173 30.09 -14.92 -9.60
CA LEU A 173 31.01 -16.01 -9.96
C LEU A 173 31.28 -16.06 -11.46
N LEU A 174 30.26 -15.97 -12.31
CA LEU A 174 30.41 -16.07 -13.76
C LEU A 174 31.12 -14.87 -14.38
N PHE A 175 31.00 -13.69 -13.77
CA PHE A 175 31.52 -12.43 -14.30
C PHE A 175 32.64 -11.82 -13.45
N HIS A 176 33.38 -12.63 -12.69
CA HIS A 176 34.42 -12.14 -11.79
C HIS A 176 35.55 -11.37 -12.50
N GLU A 177 35.87 -11.72 -13.75
CA GLU A 177 36.92 -11.07 -14.58
C GLU A 177 36.58 -9.62 -14.93
N GLN A 178 35.30 -9.28 -15.05
CA GLN A 178 34.82 -7.92 -15.34
C GLN A 178 34.13 -7.27 -14.14
N ALA A 179 34.34 -7.82 -12.94
CA ALA A 179 33.59 -7.46 -11.73
C ALA A 179 33.58 -5.96 -11.45
N HIS A 180 34.71 -5.27 -11.57
CA HIS A 180 34.80 -3.83 -11.28
C HIS A 180 33.91 -2.99 -12.21
N GLN A 181 33.88 -3.28 -13.52
CA GLN A 181 33.04 -2.55 -14.46
C GLN A 181 31.55 -2.87 -14.25
N ILE A 182 31.23 -4.15 -14.02
CA ILE A 182 29.85 -4.60 -13.82
C ILE A 182 29.27 -4.09 -12.50
N LEU A 183 30.09 -3.97 -11.45
CA LEU A 183 29.67 -3.39 -10.18
C LEU A 183 29.36 -1.91 -10.27
N ASP A 184 30.15 -1.15 -11.03
CA ASP A 184 29.87 0.28 -11.27
C ASP A 184 28.58 0.46 -12.10
N TYR A 185 28.30 -0.45 -13.04
CA TYR A 185 27.00 -0.48 -13.72
C TYR A 185 25.86 -0.87 -12.77
N LEU A 186 26.02 -1.90 -11.93
CA LEU A 186 24.98 -2.38 -11.00
C LEU A 186 24.69 -1.40 -9.86
N SER A 187 25.68 -0.68 -9.35
CA SER A 187 25.48 0.35 -8.31
C SER A 187 24.77 1.57 -8.89
N ASN A 188 25.11 1.98 -10.12
CA ASN A 188 24.42 3.03 -10.84
C ASN A 188 23.02 2.60 -11.31
N LEU A 189 22.84 1.36 -11.77
CA LEU A 189 21.53 0.79 -12.10
C LEU A 189 20.67 0.64 -10.84
N GLY A 190 21.24 0.22 -9.72
CA GLY A 190 20.54 0.07 -8.45
C GLY A 190 20.07 1.41 -7.89
N SER A 191 20.94 2.41 -7.88
CA SER A 191 20.59 3.78 -7.48
C SER A 191 19.63 4.45 -8.47
N THR A 192 19.84 4.31 -9.78
CA THR A 192 18.92 4.84 -10.80
C THR A 192 17.57 4.13 -10.74
N ALA A 193 17.52 2.80 -10.60
CA ALA A 193 16.29 2.05 -10.41
C ALA A 193 15.58 2.44 -9.11
N MET A 194 16.32 2.72 -8.04
CA MET A 194 15.77 3.28 -6.80
C MET A 194 15.17 4.67 -7.03
N TYR A 195 15.86 5.57 -7.73
CA TYR A 195 15.33 6.90 -8.06
C TYR A 195 14.14 6.84 -9.01
N VAL A 196 14.16 5.94 -9.99
CA VAL A 196 13.04 5.69 -10.91
C VAL A 196 11.86 5.11 -10.16
N LEU A 197 12.07 4.15 -9.26
CA LEU A 197 11.04 3.58 -8.40
C LEU A 197 10.44 4.66 -7.48
N LEU A 198 11.28 5.42 -6.78
CA LEU A 198 10.85 6.54 -5.94
C LEU A 198 10.11 7.61 -6.75
N SER A 199 10.55 7.89 -7.98
CA SER A 199 9.90 8.84 -8.88
C SER A 199 8.55 8.32 -9.38
N CYS A 200 8.46 7.04 -9.75
CA CYS A 200 7.21 6.40 -10.15
C CYS A 200 6.21 6.35 -8.99
N VAL A 201 6.70 6.00 -7.79
CA VAL A 201 5.91 6.03 -6.55
C VAL A 201 5.48 7.47 -6.25
N GLY A 202 6.39 8.44 -6.34
CA GLY A 202 6.12 9.86 -6.13
C GLY A 202 5.09 10.42 -7.11
N LEU A 203 5.21 10.12 -8.40
CA LEU A 203 4.26 10.51 -9.45
C LEU A 203 2.90 9.83 -9.25
N TYR A 204 2.89 8.54 -8.89
CA TYR A 204 1.65 7.83 -8.58
C TYR A 204 0.96 8.43 -7.35
N ILE A 205 1.72 8.76 -6.30
CA ILE A 205 1.22 9.45 -5.11
C ILE A 205 0.68 10.82 -5.50
N ALA A 206 1.42 11.62 -6.27
CA ALA A 206 1.00 12.94 -6.73
C ALA A 206 -0.29 12.87 -7.56
N TYR A 207 -0.36 11.95 -8.53
CA TYR A 207 -1.56 11.67 -9.33
C TYR A 207 -2.76 11.30 -8.45
N ARG A 208 -2.55 10.44 -7.44
CA ARG A 208 -3.63 10.00 -6.52
C ARG A 208 -4.05 11.11 -5.56
N MET A 209 -3.11 11.89 -5.03
CA MET A 209 -3.40 13.07 -4.19
C MET A 209 -4.16 14.12 -4.99
N TRP A 210 -3.74 14.38 -6.23
CA TRP A 210 -4.42 15.28 -7.13
C TRP A 210 -5.84 14.78 -7.43
N ARG A 211 -6.02 13.50 -7.73
CA ARG A 211 -7.36 12.91 -7.95
C ARG A 211 -8.24 13.03 -6.71
N ARG A 212 -7.70 12.85 -5.51
CA ARG A 212 -8.43 13.05 -4.24
C ARG A 212 -8.83 14.51 -4.04
N TRP A 213 -7.89 15.43 -4.25
CA TRP A 213 -8.14 16.86 -4.15
C TRP A 213 -9.18 17.32 -5.17
N ALA A 214 -9.06 16.88 -6.42
CA ALA A 214 -10.01 17.16 -7.50
C ALA A 214 -11.40 16.63 -7.16
N THR A 215 -11.51 15.40 -6.63
CA THR A 215 -12.80 14.83 -6.21
C THR A 215 -13.42 15.60 -5.04
N ARG A 216 -12.62 15.97 -4.02
CA ARG A 216 -13.10 16.79 -2.89
C ARG A 216 -13.60 18.15 -3.37
N ARG A 217 -12.85 18.81 -4.25
CA ARG A 217 -13.22 20.09 -4.84
C ARG A 217 -14.47 19.98 -5.70
N ALA A 218 -14.59 18.91 -6.49
CA ALA A 218 -15.76 18.62 -7.30
C ALA A 218 -17.01 18.33 -6.46
N LEU A 219 -16.89 17.86 -5.22
CA LEU A 219 -18.03 17.54 -4.34
C LEU A 219 -18.28 18.62 -3.27
N ALA A 220 -17.46 19.68 -3.21
CA ALA A 220 -17.55 20.73 -2.19
C ALA A 220 -18.80 21.60 -2.31
N HIS A 221 -19.39 21.68 -3.52
CA HIS A 221 -20.61 22.45 -3.79
C HIS A 221 -21.90 21.73 -3.38
N ILE A 222 -21.81 20.42 -3.05
CA ILE A 222 -22.98 19.65 -2.64
C ILE A 222 -23.37 20.10 -1.22
N PRO A 223 -24.61 20.59 -1.00
CA PRO A 223 -25.04 21.09 0.29
C PRO A 223 -25.00 19.98 1.34
N ARG A 224 -24.50 20.31 2.52
CA ARG A 224 -24.43 19.40 3.66
C ARG A 224 -25.36 19.87 4.76
N LEU A 225 -26.16 18.95 5.26
CA LEU A 225 -27.12 19.19 6.32
C LEU A 225 -26.55 18.65 7.63
N ALA A 226 -26.66 19.42 8.72
CA ALA A 226 -26.26 18.95 10.05
C ALA A 226 -27.31 18.00 10.65
N PRO A 227 -26.94 17.08 11.57
CA PRO A 227 -27.89 16.18 12.21
C PRO A 227 -29.08 16.88 12.88
N ASN A 228 -28.85 18.02 13.55
CA ASN A 228 -29.91 18.81 14.19
C ASN A 228 -30.89 19.41 13.18
N GLU A 229 -30.40 19.93 12.05
CA GLU A 229 -31.26 20.47 10.99
C GLU A 229 -32.14 19.37 10.38
N LEU A 230 -31.59 18.17 10.18
CA LEU A 230 -32.38 17.02 9.72
C LEU A 230 -33.44 16.63 10.74
N PHE A 231 -33.08 16.61 12.03
CA PHE A 231 -34.02 16.30 13.10
C PHE A 231 -35.16 17.31 13.17
N GLU A 232 -34.88 18.61 13.10
CA GLU A 232 -35.89 19.67 13.05
C GLU A 232 -36.87 19.47 11.88
N LEU A 233 -36.35 19.21 10.67
CA LEU A 233 -37.18 18.95 9.49
C LEU A 233 -38.09 17.73 9.66
N ILE A 234 -37.58 16.65 10.28
CA ILE A 234 -38.38 15.45 10.59
C ILE A 234 -39.47 15.79 11.60
N THR A 235 -39.15 16.51 12.69
CA THR A 235 -40.11 16.87 13.73
C THR A 235 -41.20 17.83 13.25
N GLN A 236 -40.89 18.68 12.27
CA GLN A 236 -41.84 19.59 11.64
C GLN A 236 -42.75 18.90 10.61
N GLY A 237 -42.54 17.61 10.34
CA GLY A 237 -43.30 16.86 9.34
C GLY A 237 -43.06 17.37 7.91
N ALA A 238 -41.86 17.87 7.62
CA ALA A 238 -41.50 18.28 6.28
C ALA A 238 -41.58 17.09 5.31
N ASP A 239 -41.89 17.37 4.05
CA ASP A 239 -41.91 16.37 2.98
C ASP A 239 -40.48 16.03 2.55
N LEU A 240 -39.94 14.94 3.13
CA LEU A 240 -38.54 14.53 3.03
C LEU A 240 -38.44 13.11 2.46
N LEU A 241 -37.44 12.88 1.61
CA LEU A 241 -36.98 11.54 1.26
C LEU A 241 -35.56 11.32 1.78
N ILE A 242 -35.43 10.47 2.80
CA ILE A 242 -34.14 10.11 3.38
C ILE A 242 -33.66 8.81 2.73
N LEU A 243 -32.48 8.82 2.14
CA LEU A 243 -31.88 7.70 1.41
C LEU A 243 -30.66 7.16 2.17
N ASP A 244 -30.76 5.91 2.62
CA ASP A 244 -29.66 5.13 3.17
C ASP A 244 -28.90 4.44 2.03
N VAL A 245 -27.70 4.94 1.71
CA VAL A 245 -26.87 4.42 0.61
C VAL A 245 -25.78 3.45 1.07
N ARG A 246 -25.91 2.89 2.28
CA ARG A 246 -25.02 1.83 2.78
C ARG A 246 -25.25 0.53 1.98
N ALA A 247 -24.17 -0.21 1.72
CA ALA A 247 -24.25 -1.51 1.06
C ALA A 247 -24.89 -2.57 1.98
N LYS A 248 -25.72 -3.48 1.43
CA LYS A 248 -26.42 -4.57 2.13
C LYS A 248 -25.50 -5.45 2.97
N VAL A 249 -24.22 -5.57 2.60
CA VAL A 249 -23.23 -6.40 3.33
C VAL A 249 -22.73 -5.73 4.63
N ILE A 250 -22.79 -4.40 4.73
CA ILE A 250 -22.39 -3.63 5.93
C ILE A 250 -23.58 -3.41 6.86
N ALA A 251 -24.79 -3.44 6.30
CA ALA A 251 -26.03 -3.51 7.05
C ALA A 251 -26.24 -4.93 7.57
N THR A 252 -25.67 -5.25 8.73
CA THR A 252 -26.08 -6.44 9.48
C THR A 252 -27.61 -6.47 9.63
N ALA A 253 -28.18 -7.66 9.83
CA ALA A 253 -29.63 -7.88 10.00
C ALA A 253 -30.25 -7.14 11.22
N GLU A 254 -29.44 -6.35 11.94
CA GLU A 254 -29.76 -5.54 13.12
C GLU A 254 -29.30 -4.07 12.92
N SER A 255 -29.17 -3.59 11.68
CA SER A 255 -28.58 -2.28 11.41
C SER A 255 -29.56 -1.13 11.64
N GLU A 256 -29.38 -0.45 12.78
CA GLU A 256 -29.93 0.86 13.09
C GLU A 256 -29.88 1.80 11.87
N HIS A 257 -31.01 2.47 11.60
CA HIS A 257 -31.13 3.44 10.52
C HIS A 257 -31.87 4.69 10.98
N ILE A 258 -31.74 5.78 10.23
CA ILE A 258 -32.50 7.00 10.51
C ILE A 258 -34.00 6.68 10.31
N PRO A 259 -34.90 7.10 11.23
CA PRO A 259 -36.33 6.88 11.08
C PRO A 259 -36.86 7.42 9.75
N GLY A 260 -37.69 6.62 9.05
CA GLY A 260 -38.24 6.98 7.74
C GLY A 260 -37.27 6.87 6.56
N ALA A 261 -36.03 6.40 6.78
CA ALA A 261 -35.07 6.22 5.69
C ALA A 261 -35.43 5.04 4.78
N ARG A 262 -35.34 5.27 3.46
CA ARG A 262 -35.41 4.24 2.43
C ARG A 262 -34.02 3.80 2.04
N ARG A 263 -33.79 2.49 2.07
CA ARG A 263 -32.50 1.92 1.68
C ARG A 263 -32.41 1.76 0.16
N ILE A 264 -31.38 2.35 -0.43
CA ILE A 264 -31.07 2.25 -1.86
C ILE A 264 -29.55 2.21 -2.01
N GLU A 265 -28.99 1.12 -2.52
CA GLU A 265 -27.54 1.05 -2.68
C GLU A 265 -27.01 2.02 -3.74
N LEU A 266 -25.76 2.45 -3.59
CA LEU A 266 -25.12 3.32 -4.58
C LEU A 266 -25.15 2.73 -6.01
N THR A 267 -25.04 1.41 -6.15
CA THR A 267 -25.14 0.67 -7.41
C THR A 267 -26.57 0.66 -7.98
N GLU A 268 -27.57 0.62 -7.10
CA GLU A 268 -28.99 0.65 -7.46
C GLU A 268 -29.44 2.06 -7.87
N ILE A 269 -28.82 3.11 -7.31
CA ILE A 269 -29.09 4.51 -7.69
C ILE A 269 -28.83 4.75 -9.18
N GLU A 270 -27.83 4.10 -9.78
CA GLU A 270 -27.55 4.25 -11.21
C GLU A 270 -28.66 3.68 -12.11
N THR A 271 -29.46 2.73 -11.62
CA THR A 271 -30.45 2.00 -12.44
C THR A 271 -31.91 2.27 -12.06
N ILE A 272 -32.16 2.88 -10.89
CA ILE A 272 -33.52 3.22 -10.46
C ILE A 272 -34.17 4.27 -11.37
N SER A 273 -35.44 4.03 -11.70
CA SER A 273 -36.29 4.98 -12.40
C SER A 273 -36.57 6.21 -11.53
N ILE A 274 -36.37 7.39 -12.10
CA ILE A 274 -36.48 8.70 -11.44
C ILE A 274 -37.89 8.93 -10.86
N GLU A 275 -38.93 8.37 -11.50
CA GLU A 275 -40.33 8.51 -11.10
C GLU A 275 -40.63 7.98 -9.69
N THR A 276 -39.82 7.06 -9.16
CA THR A 276 -39.98 6.52 -7.80
C THR A 276 -39.38 7.45 -6.72
N ILE A 277 -38.51 8.39 -7.11
CA ILE A 277 -37.77 9.30 -6.23
C ILE A 277 -38.45 10.69 -6.19
N THR A 278 -39.19 11.07 -7.24
CA THR A 278 -39.69 12.43 -7.51
C THR A 278 -40.80 12.98 -6.61
N SER A 279 -41.37 12.20 -5.68
CA SER A 279 -42.52 12.67 -4.90
C SER A 279 -42.17 13.65 -3.77
N ALA A 280 -40.91 13.69 -3.32
CA ALA A 280 -40.51 14.49 -2.17
C ALA A 280 -39.82 15.81 -2.59
N SER A 281 -40.17 16.88 -1.89
CA SER A 281 -39.61 18.23 -2.08
C SER A 281 -38.16 18.38 -1.62
N LYS A 282 -37.65 17.50 -0.73
CA LYS A 282 -36.23 17.50 -0.33
C LYS A 282 -35.68 16.09 -0.14
N ILE A 283 -34.57 15.79 -0.82
CA ILE A 283 -33.90 14.49 -0.75
C ILE A 283 -32.60 14.62 0.05
N ILE A 284 -32.43 13.74 1.03
CA ILE A 284 -31.23 13.66 1.88
C ILE A 284 -30.59 12.29 1.71
N THR A 285 -29.31 12.24 1.40
CA THR A 285 -28.55 10.97 1.36
C THR A 285 -27.61 10.88 2.57
N TYR A 286 -27.43 9.68 3.11
CA TYR A 286 -26.46 9.42 4.16
C TYR A 286 -25.80 8.04 4.00
N CYS A 287 -24.64 7.86 4.62
CA CYS A 287 -23.91 6.59 4.63
C CYS A 287 -23.17 6.40 5.96
N ALA A 288 -22.34 5.36 6.08
CA ALA A 288 -21.43 5.13 7.20
C ALA A 288 -19.94 5.24 6.79
N CYS A 289 -19.65 5.85 5.63
CA CYS A 289 -18.29 5.92 5.10
C CYS A 289 -17.55 7.17 5.63
N PRO A 290 -16.21 7.12 5.78
CA PRO A 290 -15.42 8.29 6.12
C PRO A 290 -15.66 9.45 5.13
N ASN A 291 -15.83 10.66 5.68
CA ASN A 291 -16.13 11.88 4.92
C ASN A 291 -17.36 11.80 4.01
N ASP A 292 -18.34 10.95 4.33
CA ASP A 292 -19.61 10.82 3.62
C ASP A 292 -19.44 10.39 2.15
N ALA A 293 -18.34 9.67 1.83
CA ALA A 293 -17.90 9.45 0.45
C ALA A 293 -18.95 8.76 -0.45
N SER A 294 -19.68 7.78 0.06
CA SER A 294 -20.74 7.09 -0.70
C SER A 294 -21.97 7.98 -0.89
N ALA A 295 -22.37 8.72 0.16
CA ALA A 295 -23.49 9.66 0.09
C ALA A 295 -23.21 10.82 -0.88
N LEU A 296 -21.99 11.36 -0.90
CA LEU A 296 -21.60 12.39 -1.87
C LEU A 296 -21.62 11.90 -3.32
N LYS A 297 -21.23 10.64 -3.57
CA LYS A 297 -21.34 10.05 -4.91
C LYS A 297 -22.80 9.86 -5.33
N ALA A 298 -23.64 9.37 -4.42
CA ALA A 298 -25.08 9.25 -4.64
C ALA A 298 -25.70 10.61 -4.96
N ALA A 299 -25.40 11.63 -4.15
CA ALA A 299 -25.84 12.99 -4.37
C ALA A 299 -25.37 13.53 -5.72
N GLN A 300 -24.10 13.30 -6.11
CA GLN A 300 -23.59 13.73 -7.42
C GLN A 300 -24.34 13.09 -8.60
N LEU A 301 -24.65 11.80 -8.52
CA LEU A 301 -25.41 11.09 -9.55
C LEU A 301 -26.83 11.64 -9.69
N LEU A 302 -27.48 11.92 -8.56
CA LEU A 302 -28.85 12.42 -8.52
C LEU A 302 -28.95 13.92 -8.89
N ILE A 303 -27.97 14.74 -8.52
CA ILE A 303 -27.86 16.14 -8.96
C ILE A 303 -27.70 16.21 -10.48
N LYS A 304 -26.90 15.32 -11.08
CA LYS A 304 -26.79 15.21 -12.55
C LYS A 304 -28.11 14.85 -13.23
N ARG A 305 -29.07 14.29 -12.49
CA ARG A 305 -30.42 13.95 -12.96
C ARG A 305 -31.46 15.03 -12.64
N GLY A 306 -31.03 16.18 -12.13
CA GLY A 306 -31.90 17.35 -11.94
C GLY A 306 -32.51 17.50 -10.55
N HIS A 307 -32.10 16.71 -9.55
CA HIS A 307 -32.67 16.79 -8.21
C HIS A 307 -31.76 17.56 -7.23
N PRO A 308 -32.29 18.55 -6.48
CA PRO A 308 -31.54 19.18 -5.41
C PRO A 308 -31.41 18.20 -4.23
N ILE A 309 -30.16 17.79 -3.95
CA ILE A 309 -29.87 16.79 -2.92
C ILE A 309 -28.94 17.37 -1.87
N SER A 310 -29.25 17.09 -0.60
CA SER A 310 -28.35 17.35 0.53
C SER A 310 -27.72 16.06 1.05
N VAL A 311 -26.51 16.16 1.59
CA VAL A 311 -25.83 15.05 2.27
C VAL A 311 -25.84 15.28 3.77
N LEU A 312 -26.27 14.29 4.54
CA LEU A 312 -26.16 14.35 6.00
C LEU A 312 -24.69 14.31 6.42
N LYS A 313 -24.24 15.38 7.08
CA LYS A 313 -22.85 15.53 7.54
C LYS A 313 -22.54 14.51 8.64
N GLY A 314 -21.55 13.66 8.39
CA GLY A 314 -21.13 12.62 9.35
C GLY A 314 -22.00 11.36 9.31
N GLY A 315 -22.98 11.29 8.41
CA GLY A 315 -23.79 10.09 8.19
C GLY A 315 -24.54 9.60 9.42
N ILE A 316 -24.73 8.28 9.51
CA ILE A 316 -25.42 7.63 10.64
C ILE A 316 -24.66 7.80 11.97
N ASP A 317 -23.33 7.78 11.94
CA ASP A 317 -22.52 7.98 13.14
C ASP A 317 -22.68 9.39 13.71
N GLY A 318 -22.79 10.40 12.83
CA GLY A 318 -23.07 11.78 13.20
C GLY A 318 -24.45 11.94 13.83
N TRP A 319 -25.44 11.21 13.31
CA TRP A 319 -26.81 11.16 13.86
C TRP A 319 -26.83 10.55 15.27
N ILE A 320 -26.20 9.38 15.45
CA ILE A 320 -26.13 8.68 16.74
C ILE A 320 -25.35 9.51 17.78
N LYS A 321 -24.22 10.12 17.38
CA LYS A 321 -23.43 10.98 18.27
C LYS A 321 -24.18 12.23 18.73
N ALA A 322 -25.11 12.71 17.92
CA ALA A 322 -25.98 13.83 18.30
C ALA A 322 -27.10 13.42 19.26
N GLY A 323 -27.23 12.12 19.58
CA GLY A 323 -28.19 11.60 20.56
C GLY A 323 -29.58 11.34 19.99
N TYR A 324 -29.74 11.32 18.66
CA TYR A 324 -31.05 11.11 18.03
C TYR A 324 -31.41 9.63 17.92
N ALA A 325 -32.71 9.34 18.04
CA ALA A 325 -33.24 7.99 17.95
C ALA A 325 -33.00 7.37 16.57
N VAL A 326 -32.77 6.07 16.56
CA VAL A 326 -32.63 5.23 15.38
C VAL A 326 -33.79 4.23 15.33
N ALA A 327 -34.21 3.88 14.12
CA ALA A 327 -35.18 2.83 13.90
C ALA A 327 -34.48 1.48 13.74
N LEU A 328 -35.14 0.45 14.28
CA LEU A 328 -34.80 -0.95 14.06
C LEU A 328 -35.39 -1.42 12.71
N PRO A 329 -34.76 -2.41 12.06
CA PRO A 329 -35.06 -2.82 10.68
C PRO A 329 -36.49 -3.29 10.42
#